data_AF-Q96WB6-F1
#
_entry.id   AF-Q96WB6-F1
#
_cell.length_a   1.000
_cell.length_b   1.000
_cell.length_c   1.000
_cell.angle_alpha   90.00
_cell.angle_beta   90.00
_cell.angle_gamma   90.00
#
_symmetry.space_group_name_H-M   'P 1'
#
loop_
_entity.id
_entity.type
_entity.pdbx_description
1 polymer ?
#
loop_
_entity_poly.entity_id
_entity_poly.type
_entity_poly.pdbx_seq_one_letter_code
_entity_poly.pdbx_strand_id
1 'polypeptide(L)' 'RLLLETVYESLEDGGFPIERLRGSSVGVYVGVMTADFNDIQVRDPATMPQYVATGTSRAIVSNRISYFFDWHGPSMT' A
#
# COMPACT_ATOMS: atom_id res chain seq x y z
N ARG A 1 5.16 -2.03 4.20
CA ARG A 1 4.90 -2.18 5.65
C ARG A 1 4.94 -0.82 6.33
N LEU A 2 6.12 -0.18 6.41
CA LEU A 2 6.27 1.17 7.00
C LEU A 2 5.25 2.18 6.45
N LEU A 3 5.02 2.18 5.13
CA LEU A 3 4.06 3.11 4.53
C LEU A 3 2.63 3.00 5.10
N LEU A 4 2.15 1.79 5.45
CA LEU A 4 0.82 1.65 6.07
C LEU A 4 0.80 2.23 7.49
N GLU A 5 1.87 1.99 8.25
CA GLU A 5 2.04 2.51 9.61
C GLU A 5 2.12 4.04 9.58
N THR A 6 2.92 4.62 8.68
CA THR A 6 3.04 6.07 8.51
C THR A 6 1.72 6.73 8.09
N VAL A 7 0.95 6.10 7.20
CA VAL A 7 -0.37 6.63 6.81
C VAL A 7 -1.33 6.60 8.01
N TYR A 8 -1.34 5.53 8.78
CA TYR A 8 -2.13 5.45 10.02
C TYR A 8 -1.75 6.57 11.00
N GLU A 9 -0.46 6.72 11.29
CA GLU A 9 0.05 7.77 12.20
C GLU A 9 -0.31 9.18 11.69
N SER A 10 -0.26 9.42 10.38
CA SER A 10 -0.62 10.71 9.78
C SER A 10 -2.11 11.02 9.90
N LEU A 11 -2.98 10.01 9.86
CA LEU A 11 -4.42 10.19 10.07
C LEU A 11 -4.72 10.55 11.53
N GLU A 12 -4.08 9.87 12.48
CA GLU A 12 -4.21 10.13 13.91
C GLU A 12 -3.68 11.53 14.28
N ASP A 13 -2.51 11.92 13.76
CA ASP A 13 -1.93 13.26 13.96
C ASP A 13 -2.85 14.37 13.38
N GLY A 14 -3.47 14.09 12.23
CA GLY A 14 -4.47 14.97 11.61
C GLY A 14 -5.84 14.99 12.31
N GLY A 15 -6.07 14.16 13.32
CA GLY A 15 -7.36 14.03 14.00
C GLY A 15 -8.47 13.45 13.12
N PHE A 16 -8.12 12.64 12.12
CA PHE A 16 -9.06 11.98 11.22
C PHE A 16 -9.27 10.52 11.64
N PRO A 17 -10.34 10.18 12.39
CA PRO A 17 -10.63 8.80 12.74
C PRO A 17 -10.91 7.98 11.48
N ILE A 18 -10.32 6.79 11.40
CA ILE A 18 -10.41 5.91 10.22
C ILE A 18 -11.87 5.62 9.87
N GLU A 19 -12.70 5.37 10.89
CA GLU A 19 -14.12 5.05 10.75
C GLU A 19 -14.89 6.12 9.97
N ARG A 20 -14.46 7.38 10.06
CA ARG A 20 -15.10 8.49 9.34
C ARG A 20 -14.77 8.50 7.84
N LEU A 21 -13.62 7.95 7.47
CA LEU A 21 -13.12 7.94 6.09
C LEU A 21 -13.39 6.61 5.36
N ARG A 22 -13.82 5.56 6.07
CA ARG A 22 -14.20 4.29 5.45
C ARG A 22 -15.34 4.48 4.44
N GLY A 23 -15.22 3.84 3.29
CA GLY A 23 -16.15 3.91 2.17
C GLY A 23 -16.09 5.21 1.37
N SER A 24 -15.29 6.19 1.78
CA SER A 24 -15.24 7.52 1.16
C SER A 24 -14.37 7.55 -0.11
N SER A 25 -14.50 8.61 -0.91
CA SER A 25 -13.76 8.82 -2.16
C SER A 25 -12.35 9.37 -1.95
N VAL A 26 -11.65 8.96 -0.89
CA VAL A 26 -10.26 9.35 -0.62
C VAL A 26 -9.33 8.72 -1.66
N GLY A 27 -8.50 9.53 -2.29
CA GLY A 27 -7.49 9.09 -3.25
C GLY A 27 -6.14 8.81 -2.59
N VAL A 28 -5.40 7.85 -3.15
CA VAL A 28 -4.05 7.45 -2.72
C VAL A 28 -3.09 7.63 -3.89
N TYR A 29 -2.06 8.44 -3.70
CA TYR A 29 -1.01 8.68 -4.67
C TYR A 29 0.33 8.44 -4.00
N VAL A 30 1.07 7.42 -4.43
CA VAL A 30 2.37 7.07 -3.83
C VAL A 30 3.48 7.21 -4.86
N GLY A 31 4.48 8.04 -4.57
CA GLY A 31 5.70 8.07 -5.38
C GLY A 31 6.63 6.93 -5.01
N VAL A 32 6.95 6.04 -5.95
CA VAL A 32 7.95 4.99 -5.75
C VAL A 32 8.84 4.84 -6.98
N MET A 33 10.16 4.82 -6.76
CA MET A 33 11.14 4.70 -7.85
C MET A 33 11.67 3.27 -8.00
N THR A 34 12.11 2.67 -6.89
CA THR A 34 12.78 1.37 -6.88
C THR A 34 11.83 0.24 -6.47
N ALA A 35 12.19 -0.99 -6.83
CA ALA A 35 11.45 -2.20 -6.48
C ALA A 35 12.40 -3.30 -5.98
N ASP A 36 13.48 -2.89 -5.30
CA ASP A 36 14.61 -3.76 -4.96
C ASP A 36 14.17 -4.99 -4.14
N PHE A 37 13.16 -4.82 -3.28
CA PHE A 37 12.62 -5.91 -2.49
C PHE A 37 11.87 -6.94 -3.34
N ASN A 38 11.16 -6.52 -4.39
CA ASN A 38 10.57 -7.44 -5.37
C ASN A 38 11.67 -8.22 -6.09
N ASP A 39 12.71 -7.51 -6.56
CA ASP A 39 13.84 -8.11 -7.29
C ASP A 39 14.56 -9.18 -6.44
N ILE A 40 14.75 -8.93 -5.15
CA ILE A 40 15.32 -9.91 -4.22
C ILE A 40 14.41 -11.14 -4.08
N GLN A 41 13.09 -10.95 -3.97
CA GLN A 41 12.15 -12.06 -3.77
C GLN A 41 11.93 -12.94 -5.02
N VAL A 42 12.12 -12.40 -6.22
CA VAL A 42 11.96 -13.16 -7.48
C VAL A 42 13.28 -13.71 -8.02
N ARG A 43 14.39 -13.45 -7.34
CA ARG A 43 15.74 -13.84 -7.79
C ARG A 43 15.90 -15.35 -7.96
N ASP A 44 15.28 -16.14 -7.11
CA ASP A 44 15.31 -17.60 -7.16
C ASP A 44 13.87 -18.15 -7.34
N PRO A 45 13.54 -18.67 -8.54
CA PRO A 45 12.21 -19.22 -8.81
C PRO A 45 11.82 -20.39 -7.90
N ALA A 46 12.78 -21.13 -7.34
CA ALA A 46 12.49 -22.27 -6.46
C ALA A 46 12.04 -21.85 -5.05
N THR A 47 12.39 -20.64 -4.61
CA THR A 47 12.06 -20.11 -3.28
C THR A 47 11.05 -18.97 -3.32
N MET A 48 10.52 -18.65 -4.51
CA MET A 48 9.57 -17.57 -4.73
C MET A 48 8.25 -17.80 -3.95
N PRO A 49 7.87 -16.88 -3.04
CA PRO A 49 6.62 -17.00 -2.29
C PRO A 49 5.40 -16.86 -3.20
N GLN A 50 4.35 -17.67 -2.95
CA GLN A 50 3.11 -17.63 -3.75
C GLN A 50 2.42 -16.26 -3.77
N TYR A 51 2.58 -15.46 -2.71
CA TYR A 51 1.96 -14.14 -2.57
C TYR A 51 2.90 -12.97 -2.90
N VAL A 52 4.04 -13.22 -3.56
CA VAL A 52 5.00 -12.15 -3.90
C VAL A 52 4.36 -11.06 -4.77
N ALA A 53 3.53 -11.44 -5.74
CA ALA A 53 2.88 -10.49 -6.66
C ALA A 53 1.96 -9.50 -5.91
N THR A 54 1.15 -10.00 -4.98
CA THR A 54 0.28 -9.16 -4.14
C THR A 54 1.02 -8.51 -2.98
N GLY A 55 2.26 -8.91 -2.71
CA GLY A 55 3.11 -8.43 -1.63
C GLY A 55 4.03 -7.27 -2.00
N THR A 56 4.56 -7.27 -3.22
CA THR A 56 5.71 -6.42 -3.58
C THR A 56 5.59 -5.71 -4.93
N SER A 57 4.54 -5.96 -5.71
CA SER A 57 4.28 -5.21 -6.95
C SER A 57 4.12 -3.72 -6.70
N ARG A 58 4.57 -2.87 -7.63
CA ARG A 58 4.49 -1.40 -7.51
C ARG A 58 3.04 -0.93 -7.30
N ALA A 59 2.10 -1.46 -8.10
CA ALA A 59 0.68 -1.10 -7.98
C ALA A 59 0.08 -1.44 -6.61
N ILE A 60 0.62 -2.44 -5.91
CA ILE A 60 0.15 -2.83 -4.58
C ILE A 60 0.50 -1.78 -3.53
N VAL A 61 1.54 -0.97 -3.74
CA VAL A 61 1.98 0.01 -2.74
C VAL A 61 0.86 0.99 -2.42
N SER A 62 0.20 1.55 -3.43
CA SER A 62 -0.99 2.40 -3.27
C SER A 62 -2.26 1.59 -3.01
N ASN A 63 -2.52 0.53 -3.81
CA ASN A 63 -3.76 -0.24 -3.72
C ASN A 63 -3.97 -0.91 -2.36
N ARG A 64 -2.89 -1.30 -1.67
CA ARG A 64 -2.97 -1.91 -0.34
C ARG A 64 -3.42 -0.90 0.71
N ILE A 65 -3.06 0.37 0.56
CA ILE A 65 -3.53 1.45 1.44
C ILE A 65 -5.04 1.63 1.22
N SER A 66 -5.46 1.80 -0.03
CA SER A 66 -6.88 1.92 -0.38
C SER A 66 -7.70 0.73 0.12
N TYR A 67 -7.18 -0.49 -0.05
CA TYR A 67 -7.82 -1.71 0.42
C TYR A 67 -7.91 -1.78 1.95
N PHE A 68 -6.85 -1.44 2.68
CA PHE A 68 -6.81 -1.55 4.14
C PHE A 68 -7.72 -0.53 4.82
N PHE A 69 -7.74 0.72 4.33
CA PHE A 69 -8.55 1.80 4.90
C PHE A 69 -9.94 1.93 4.29
N ASP A 70 -10.31 1.05 3.36
CA ASP A 70 -11.64 1.03 2.72
C ASP A 70 -11.91 2.33 1.94
N TRP A 71 -10.93 2.79 1.16
CA TRP A 71 -11.01 4.02 0.37
C TRP A 71 -11.28 3.73 -1.10
N HIS A 72 -12.27 4.43 -1.66
CA HIS A 72 -12.79 4.19 -3.02
C HIS A 72 -12.40 5.27 -4.05
N GLY A 73 -11.51 6.18 -3.69
CA GLY A 73 -10.95 7.14 -4.65
C GLY A 73 -9.85 6.54 -5.54
N PRO A 74 -9.23 7.35 -6.40
CA PRO A 74 -8.14 6.91 -7.26
C PRO A 74 -6.97 6.35 -6.46
N SER A 75 -6.35 5.25 -6.93
CA SER A 75 -5.17 4.66 -6.31
C SER A 75 -4.07 4.51 -7.36
N MET A 76 -2.99 5.30 -7.21
CA MET A 76 -1.94 5.45 -8.23
C MET A 76 -0.54 5.38 -7.61
N THR A 77 0.38 4.78 -8.36
CA THR A 77 1.80 4.60 -7.99
C THR A 77 2.70 5.00 -9.14
#